data_AF-A0A953W5G4-F1
#
_entry.id   AF-A0A953W5G4-F1
#
_cell.length_a   1.000
_cell.length_b   1.000
_cell.length_c   1.000
_cell.angle_alpha   90.00
_cell.angle_beta   90.00
_cell.angle_gamma   90.00
#
_symmetry.space_group_name_H-M   'P 1'
#
loop_
_entity.id
_entity.type
_entity.pdbx_description
1 polymer ?
#
loop_
_entity_poly.entity_id
_entity_poly.type
_entity_poly.pdbx_seq_one_letter_code
_entity_poly.pdbx_strand_id
1 'polypeptide(L)'
;MQFKNLNRFRVGGTAKQMQLAVPLPRTPDGRVYRYSPNKEAHPRHFVLGDAVDVEIGSEARARMKHAPRSNQTVCPYSGVVADDDAFTHPEDRDAALATVKHAMLEDARAAFGKMFDDIANKPGSMFTVEKTRSASAPRPRFARRDLMRELVCDHCGRDYGVFAIALFCPDCGAPNLRLHFQREAELVAAQISLADELPDEQHELAYRLIGNAHEDVLTAFETTLKTVYYYGMAQRPAGSPAFKPVLNDFQNVERAKARYVELGFDPFEKLEDEALEALKLNVQKRHIIGHNLGVVDARFAEHAQDARVGETVRLVGDDVRIFAGLCQAVVDRLDAFLAAGVAAPQADASAPEIGNARMSLPFEPNALAHLGLGAVATRLAVWIAENIENGRAGPIKSDAVAQAFQDVPRGDLDEALAELATDGFVTLTRTMDAGLPRISVTLDLFATFDPVAVGTDPSGDSALLAGFALQIGNGVSAKALHDKTGWSIRRFNPALGLLISQIDDPRVSKSYDDAYPTGYFSLLPEDRVALKRYAARLGHAVQE
;
A
#
# COMPACT_ATOMS: atom_id res chain seq x y z
N MET A 1 31.50 -4.54 -22.95
CA MET A 1 30.02 -4.67 -22.99
C MET A 1 29.44 -3.47 -22.26
N GLN A 2 28.61 -2.66 -22.91
CA GLN A 2 27.90 -1.55 -22.25
C GLN A 2 26.55 -2.09 -21.78
N PHE A 3 26.35 -2.16 -20.47
CA PHE A 3 25.12 -2.66 -19.87
C PHE A 3 24.11 -1.53 -19.71
N LYS A 4 23.38 -1.18 -20.78
CA LYS A 4 22.46 -0.03 -20.79
C LYS A 4 21.37 -0.19 -19.73
N ASN A 5 20.74 -1.36 -19.67
CA ASN A 5 19.62 -1.64 -18.79
C ASN A 5 20.04 -1.86 -17.33
N LEU A 6 21.23 -2.41 -17.06
CA LEU A 6 21.74 -2.48 -15.68
C LEU A 6 22.26 -1.14 -15.17
N ASN A 7 22.87 -0.33 -16.05
CA ASN A 7 23.44 0.96 -15.65
C ASN A 7 22.40 1.93 -15.11
N ARG A 8 21.10 1.77 -15.42
CA ARG A 8 20.02 2.59 -14.84
C ARG A 8 19.93 2.48 -13.32
N PHE A 9 20.33 1.34 -12.76
CA PHE A 9 20.33 1.12 -11.31
C PHE A 9 21.69 1.45 -10.69
N ARG A 10 22.71 1.81 -11.49
CA ARG A 10 24.07 1.92 -10.99
C ARG A 10 24.24 3.20 -10.17
N VAL A 11 24.64 3.03 -8.92
CA VAL A 11 24.99 4.12 -8.00
C VAL A 11 26.50 4.24 -7.77
N GLY A 12 27.30 3.26 -8.21
CA GLY A 12 28.75 3.27 -8.04
C GLY A 12 29.47 2.05 -8.59
N GLY A 13 30.69 1.82 -8.10
CA GLY A 13 31.53 0.66 -8.42
C GLY A 13 32.23 0.72 -9.79
N THR A 14 32.85 -0.40 -10.19
CA THR A 14 33.55 -0.53 -11.48
C THR A 14 32.70 -1.29 -12.50
N ALA A 15 33.15 -1.34 -13.77
CA ALA A 15 32.46 -2.13 -14.80
C ALA A 15 32.41 -3.64 -14.51
N LYS A 16 33.31 -4.16 -13.64
CA LYS A 16 33.35 -5.57 -13.22
C LYS A 16 32.66 -5.81 -11.87
N GLN A 17 32.48 -4.77 -11.07
CA GLN A 17 31.85 -4.80 -9.75
C GLN A 17 30.93 -3.58 -9.61
N MET A 18 29.72 -3.70 -10.15
CA MET A 18 28.73 -2.63 -10.11
C MET A 18 28.04 -2.58 -8.74
N GLN A 19 27.83 -1.37 -8.21
CA GLN A 19 26.94 -1.13 -7.09
C GLN A 19 25.61 -0.63 -7.65
N LEU A 20 24.52 -1.33 -7.33
CA LEU A 20 23.18 -1.06 -7.87
C LEU A 20 22.21 -0.69 -6.75
N ALA A 21 21.32 0.27 -7.00
CA ALA A 21 20.15 0.59 -6.19
C ALA A 21 18.89 0.35 -7.01
N VAL A 22 18.04 -0.57 -6.55
CA VAL A 22 16.77 -0.91 -7.19
C VAL A 22 15.64 -0.31 -6.36
N PRO A 23 14.73 0.48 -6.96
CA PRO A 23 13.57 0.99 -6.26
C PRO A 23 12.72 -0.14 -5.66
N LEU A 24 12.24 0.06 -4.44
CA LEU A 24 11.35 -0.88 -3.78
C LEU A 24 9.95 -0.83 -4.41
N PRO A 25 9.24 -1.96 -4.52
CA PRO A 25 7.83 -1.97 -4.90
C PRO A 25 7.00 -1.10 -3.97
N ARG A 26 6.04 -0.36 -4.55
CA ARG A 26 5.13 0.53 -3.82
C ARG A 26 3.68 0.03 -3.87
N THR A 27 2.91 0.35 -2.85
CA THR A 27 1.44 0.19 -2.81
C THR A 27 0.78 1.17 -3.78
N PRO A 28 -0.52 1.00 -4.11
CA PRO A 28 -1.27 1.97 -4.91
C PRO A 28 -1.14 3.42 -4.42
N ASP A 29 -1.05 3.61 -3.11
CA ASP A 29 -0.88 4.93 -2.49
C ASP A 29 0.59 5.39 -2.38
N GLY A 30 1.51 4.66 -2.99
CA GLY A 30 2.92 5.03 -3.04
C GLY A 30 3.75 4.61 -1.83
N ARG A 31 3.22 3.80 -0.90
CA ARG A 31 3.95 3.37 0.31
C ARG A 31 4.81 2.15 0.05
N VAL A 32 5.93 2.01 0.77
CA VAL A 32 6.82 0.85 0.69
C VAL A 32 6.61 -0.08 1.87
N TYR A 33 6.66 -1.39 1.62
CA TYR A 33 6.60 -2.37 2.70
C TYR A 33 7.85 -2.30 3.59
N ARG A 34 7.64 -2.51 4.88
CA ARG A 34 8.67 -2.63 5.90
C ARG A 34 8.35 -3.78 6.82
N TYR A 35 9.39 -4.49 7.26
CA TYR A 35 9.25 -5.70 8.06
C TYR A 35 10.21 -5.67 9.25
N SER A 36 9.67 -5.61 10.45
CA SER A 36 10.45 -5.51 11.68
C SER A 36 11.48 -6.65 11.81
N PRO A 37 12.76 -6.35 12.13
CA PRO A 37 13.75 -7.39 12.41
C PRO A 37 13.49 -8.10 13.76
N ASN A 38 12.72 -7.47 14.65
CA ASN A 38 12.28 -8.10 15.90
C ASN A 38 11.25 -9.19 15.61
N LYS A 39 11.60 -10.45 15.91
CA LYS A 39 10.76 -11.63 15.67
C LYS A 39 9.57 -11.71 16.63
N GLU A 40 9.68 -11.07 17.79
CA GLU A 40 8.63 -11.02 18.82
C GLU A 40 7.64 -9.86 18.59
N ALA A 41 7.88 -9.00 17.59
CA ALA A 41 6.91 -7.98 17.22
C ALA A 41 5.72 -8.65 16.53
N HIS A 42 4.51 -8.38 17.02
CA HIS A 42 3.27 -8.90 16.42
C HIS A 42 2.26 -7.76 16.30
N PRO A 43 1.98 -7.26 15.07
CA PRO A 43 2.54 -7.63 13.77
C PRO A 43 4.02 -7.25 13.57
N ARG A 44 4.62 -7.71 12.46
CA ARG A 44 5.96 -7.28 11.99
C ARG A 44 5.90 -6.36 10.78
N HIS A 45 4.86 -6.47 9.97
CA HIS A 45 4.69 -5.74 8.73
C HIS A 45 3.99 -4.39 8.95
N PHE A 46 4.49 -3.37 8.26
CA PHE A 46 3.91 -2.03 8.17
C PHE A 46 4.33 -1.41 6.83
N VAL A 47 3.71 -0.30 6.46
CA VAL A 47 4.05 0.43 5.23
C VAL A 47 4.48 1.85 5.54
N LEU A 48 5.43 2.39 4.77
CA LEU A 48 6.00 3.72 4.96
C LEU A 48 5.81 4.54 3.69
N GLY A 49 5.17 5.69 3.81
CA GLY A 49 4.97 6.65 2.73
C GLY A 49 5.96 7.81 2.79
N ASP A 50 5.67 8.82 1.99
CA ASP A 50 6.46 10.06 1.96
C ASP A 50 6.18 10.92 3.21
N ALA A 51 6.99 11.93 3.46
CA ALA A 51 6.80 12.83 4.60
C ALA A 51 6.42 14.22 4.12
N VAL A 52 5.44 14.82 4.79
CA VAL A 52 5.15 16.24 4.66
C VAL A 52 6.16 17.02 5.49
N ASP A 53 6.63 18.15 4.96
CA ASP A 53 7.51 19.03 5.72
C ASP A 53 6.72 19.77 6.79
N VAL A 54 7.14 19.56 8.03
CA VAL A 54 6.54 20.16 9.22
C VAL A 54 7.65 20.77 10.06
N GLU A 55 7.35 21.90 10.70
CA GLU A 55 8.29 22.52 11.63
C GLU A 55 8.32 21.72 12.95
N ILE A 56 9.52 21.29 13.36
CA ILE A 56 9.69 20.43 14.53
C ILE A 56 10.21 21.25 15.72
N GLY A 57 9.29 21.61 16.61
CA GLY A 57 9.58 22.27 17.88
C GLY A 57 10.34 21.39 18.87
N SER A 58 10.89 22.00 19.92
CA SER A 58 11.66 21.32 20.97
C SER A 58 10.84 20.28 21.75
N GLU A 59 9.56 20.55 21.99
CA GLU A 59 8.67 19.63 22.70
C GLU A 59 8.40 18.36 21.90
N ALA A 60 8.10 18.51 20.61
CA ALA A 60 7.94 17.37 19.69
C ALA A 60 9.24 16.56 19.60
N ARG A 61 10.40 17.23 19.49
CA ARG A 61 11.71 16.57 19.44
C ARG A 61 12.05 15.80 20.71
N ALA A 62 11.65 16.28 21.89
CA ALA A 62 11.88 15.60 23.16
C ALA A 62 11.16 14.24 23.26
N ARG A 63 10.14 14.00 22.44
CA ARG A 63 9.39 12.75 22.38
C ARG A 63 9.96 11.75 21.35
N MET A 64 10.81 12.21 20.45
CA MET A 64 11.37 11.40 19.37
C MET A 64 12.54 10.54 19.87
N LYS A 65 12.73 9.37 19.26
CA LYS A 65 13.90 8.51 19.53
C LYS A 65 15.14 8.99 18.79
N HIS A 66 14.94 9.55 17.59
CA HIS A 66 15.99 10.13 16.77
C HIS A 66 15.41 11.19 15.83
N ALA A 67 16.30 11.88 15.11
CA ALA A 67 15.87 12.81 14.08
C ALA A 67 15.04 12.07 13.01
N PRO A 68 13.91 12.63 12.55
CA PRO A 68 13.16 12.07 11.44
C PRO A 68 13.98 12.12 10.15
N ARG A 69 13.59 11.31 9.17
CA ARG A 69 14.26 11.17 7.88
C ARG A 69 15.73 10.73 8.02
N SER A 70 16.06 10.04 9.12
CA SER A 70 17.37 9.40 9.30
C SER A 70 17.48 8.13 8.46
N ASN A 71 18.64 7.48 8.48
CA ASN A 71 18.86 6.15 7.88
C ASN A 71 18.44 4.99 8.80
N GLN A 72 17.62 5.29 9.82
CA GLN A 72 17.11 4.34 10.79
C GLN A 72 15.59 4.38 10.80
N THR A 73 15.02 3.20 11.02
CA THR A 73 13.58 2.97 11.12
C THR A 73 13.26 2.47 12.52
N VAL A 74 12.11 2.88 13.04
CA VAL A 74 11.54 2.37 14.29
C VAL A 74 10.46 1.36 13.98
N CYS A 75 10.47 0.22 14.66
CA CYS A 75 9.34 -0.71 14.60
C CYS A 75 8.13 -0.06 15.29
N PRO A 76 7.00 0.15 14.59
CA PRO A 76 5.83 0.82 15.16
C PRO A 76 5.19 0.05 16.32
N TYR A 77 5.40 -1.27 16.37
CA TYR A 77 4.79 -2.16 17.36
C TYR A 77 5.69 -2.45 18.57
N SER A 78 7.00 -2.62 18.36
CA SER A 78 7.94 -3.00 19.43
C SER A 78 8.88 -1.88 19.85
N GLY A 79 8.99 -0.81 19.07
CA GLY A 79 9.88 0.30 19.34
C GLY A 79 11.37 0.03 19.11
N VAL A 80 11.76 -1.16 18.64
CA VAL A 80 13.13 -1.47 18.19
C VAL A 80 13.55 -0.48 17.10
N VAL A 81 14.76 0.06 17.24
CA VAL A 81 15.40 0.93 16.24
C VAL A 81 16.51 0.13 15.57
N ALA A 82 16.56 0.17 14.24
CA ALA A 82 17.63 -0.39 13.45
C ALA A 82 17.75 0.38 12.13
N ASP A 83 18.83 0.14 11.40
CA ASP A 83 19.04 0.74 10.08
C ASP A 83 17.94 0.32 9.10
N ASP A 84 17.63 1.19 8.13
CA ASP A 84 16.51 0.98 7.18
C ASP A 84 16.57 -0.36 6.44
N ASP A 85 17.79 -0.86 6.16
CA ASP A 85 18.03 -2.11 5.46
C ASP A 85 17.58 -3.33 6.29
N ALA A 86 17.68 -3.26 7.61
CA ALA A 86 17.19 -4.26 8.55
C ALA A 86 15.66 -4.41 8.52
N PHE A 87 14.95 -3.38 8.04
CA PHE A 87 13.49 -3.39 7.87
C PHE A 87 13.03 -3.73 6.44
N THR A 88 13.95 -4.10 5.54
CA THR A 88 13.58 -4.50 4.17
C THR A 88 12.65 -5.71 4.19
N HIS A 89 11.52 -5.63 3.47
CA HIS A 89 10.61 -6.77 3.38
C HIS A 89 11.30 -7.95 2.66
N PRO A 90 11.16 -9.20 3.13
CA PRO A 90 11.84 -10.34 2.50
C PRO A 90 11.57 -10.46 1.00
N GLU A 91 10.32 -10.25 0.57
CA GLU A 91 9.92 -10.30 -0.84
C GLU A 91 10.49 -9.15 -1.69
N ASP A 92 10.91 -8.04 -1.09
CA ASP A 92 11.52 -6.93 -1.83
C ASP A 92 12.93 -7.29 -2.32
N ARG A 93 13.65 -8.15 -1.58
CA ARG A 93 14.95 -8.68 -2.02
C ARG A 93 14.80 -9.54 -3.26
N ASP A 94 13.79 -10.42 -3.26
CA ASP A 94 13.46 -11.25 -4.41
C ASP A 94 13.02 -10.39 -5.61
N ALA A 95 12.24 -9.35 -5.34
CA ALA A 95 11.84 -8.38 -6.35
C ALA A 95 13.03 -7.66 -6.98
N ALA A 96 13.96 -7.17 -6.16
CA ALA A 96 15.18 -6.51 -6.63
C ALA A 96 16.04 -7.45 -7.48
N LEU A 97 16.25 -8.70 -7.04
CA LEU A 97 17.01 -9.70 -7.79
C LEU A 97 16.36 -10.03 -9.13
N ALA A 98 15.03 -10.18 -9.18
CA ALA A 98 14.30 -10.41 -10.41
C ALA A 98 14.43 -9.23 -11.39
N THR A 99 14.34 -8.00 -10.89
CA THR A 99 14.54 -6.77 -11.69
C THR A 99 15.95 -6.67 -12.27
N VAL A 100 16.98 -6.97 -11.47
CA VAL A 100 18.39 -6.98 -11.93
C VAL A 100 18.64 -8.10 -12.95
N LYS A 101 18.13 -9.31 -12.70
CA LYS A 101 18.24 -10.44 -13.65
C LYS A 101 17.59 -10.09 -14.99
N HIS A 102 16.40 -9.49 -14.97
CA HIS A 102 15.71 -9.02 -16.16
C HIS A 102 16.55 -8.01 -16.93
N ALA A 103 17.06 -6.98 -16.26
CA ALA A 103 17.91 -5.96 -16.87
C ALA A 103 19.17 -6.55 -17.52
N MET A 104 19.82 -7.50 -16.83
CA MET A 104 21.01 -8.19 -17.32
C MET A 104 20.71 -9.04 -18.57
N LEU A 105 19.59 -9.76 -18.58
CA LEU A 105 19.17 -10.58 -19.72
C LEU A 105 18.85 -9.70 -20.93
N GLU A 106 18.20 -8.55 -20.75
CA GLU A 106 17.94 -7.60 -21.83
C GLU A 106 19.25 -7.02 -22.40
N ASP A 107 20.23 -6.69 -21.57
CA ASP A 107 21.56 -6.26 -22.05
C ASP A 107 22.30 -7.36 -22.82
N ALA A 108 22.21 -8.61 -22.36
CA ALA A 108 22.78 -9.76 -23.06
C ALA A 108 22.13 -9.96 -24.43
N ARG A 109 20.78 -9.98 -24.49
CA ARG A 109 20.02 -10.08 -25.74
C ARG A 109 20.38 -8.98 -26.72
N ALA A 110 20.47 -7.73 -26.25
CA ALA A 110 20.84 -6.60 -27.08
C ALA A 110 22.27 -6.73 -27.65
N ALA A 111 23.24 -7.23 -26.85
CA ALA A 111 24.60 -7.43 -27.32
C ALA A 111 24.71 -8.58 -28.33
N PHE A 112 24.03 -9.71 -28.10
CA PHE A 112 23.96 -10.80 -29.07
C PHE A 112 23.29 -10.34 -30.38
N GLY A 113 22.18 -9.60 -30.29
CA GLY A 113 21.50 -9.03 -31.45
C GLY A 113 22.42 -8.16 -32.31
N LYS A 114 23.18 -7.25 -31.67
CA LYS A 114 24.19 -6.43 -32.38
C LYS A 114 25.27 -7.28 -33.05
N MET A 115 25.76 -8.31 -32.36
CA MET A 115 26.77 -9.22 -32.93
C MET A 115 26.24 -9.95 -34.18
N PHE A 116 24.98 -10.40 -34.16
CA PHE A 116 24.34 -10.99 -35.34
C PHE A 116 24.14 -9.97 -36.47
N ASP A 117 23.73 -8.75 -36.15
CA ASP A 117 23.60 -7.65 -37.12
C ASP A 117 24.94 -7.31 -37.79
N ASP A 118 26.02 -7.25 -37.01
CA ASP A 118 27.37 -6.99 -37.52
C ASP A 118 27.89 -8.12 -38.43
N ILE A 119 27.51 -9.38 -38.16
CA ILE A 119 27.83 -10.53 -39.01
C ILE A 119 27.00 -10.51 -40.30
N ALA A 120 25.71 -10.18 -40.21
CA ALA A 120 24.81 -10.10 -41.36
C ALA A 120 25.17 -8.93 -42.31
N ASN A 121 25.59 -7.79 -41.76
CA ASN A 121 25.91 -6.58 -42.52
C ASN A 121 27.36 -6.53 -43.05
N LYS A 122 28.18 -7.58 -42.83
CA LYS A 122 29.54 -7.65 -43.38
C LYS A 122 29.51 -7.91 -44.90
N PRO A 123 30.30 -7.17 -45.71
CA PRO A 123 30.36 -7.39 -47.15
C PRO A 123 30.91 -8.79 -47.45
N GLY A 124 30.12 -9.60 -48.18
CA GLY A 124 30.44 -10.99 -48.50
C GLY A 124 29.86 -12.06 -47.56
N SER A 125 29.00 -11.68 -46.60
CA SER A 125 28.32 -12.63 -45.72
C SER A 125 27.27 -13.46 -46.48
N MET A 126 27.38 -14.80 -46.44
CA MET A 126 26.39 -15.76 -46.98
C MET A 126 25.42 -16.29 -45.91
N PHE A 127 25.41 -15.70 -44.71
CA PHE A 127 24.55 -16.14 -43.61
C PHE A 127 23.24 -15.36 -43.58
N THR A 128 22.14 -16.01 -43.95
CA THR A 128 20.79 -15.50 -43.70
C THR A 128 20.41 -15.79 -42.26
N VAL A 129 20.56 -14.80 -41.37
CA VAL A 129 20.06 -14.91 -39.99
C VAL A 129 18.57 -14.62 -40.01
N GLU A 130 17.73 -15.65 -39.80
CA GLU A 130 16.31 -15.43 -39.50
C GLU A 130 16.21 -14.64 -38.18
N LYS A 131 15.87 -13.36 -38.29
CA LYS A 131 15.59 -12.50 -37.14
C LYS A 131 14.23 -12.92 -36.55
N THR A 132 14.22 -13.91 -35.68
CA THR A 132 13.11 -14.05 -34.72
C THR A 132 13.16 -12.81 -33.84
N ARG A 133 12.28 -11.83 -34.10
CA ARG A 133 12.12 -10.65 -33.25
C ARG A 133 11.65 -11.15 -31.87
N SER A 134 12.57 -11.40 -30.95
CA SER A 134 12.17 -11.61 -29.55
C SER A 134 11.74 -10.24 -29.04
N ALA A 135 10.45 -10.05 -28.80
CA ALA A 135 9.98 -8.86 -28.10
C ALA A 135 10.69 -8.78 -26.74
N SER A 136 11.06 -7.57 -26.31
CA SER A 136 11.60 -7.34 -24.97
C SER A 136 10.58 -7.91 -23.97
N ALA A 137 11.03 -8.79 -23.09
CA ALA A 137 10.14 -9.31 -22.05
C ALA A 137 9.69 -8.14 -21.17
N PRO A 138 8.39 -8.04 -20.78
CA PRO A 138 7.94 -7.01 -19.86
C PRO A 138 8.72 -7.04 -18.54
N ARG A 139 8.83 -5.89 -17.88
CA ARG A 139 9.49 -5.81 -16.57
C ARG A 139 8.74 -6.67 -15.54
N PRO A 140 9.45 -7.37 -14.63
CA PRO A 140 8.82 -8.04 -13.52
C PRO A 140 8.02 -7.05 -12.66
N ARG A 141 6.78 -7.42 -12.29
CA ARG A 141 5.89 -6.60 -11.46
C ARG A 141 5.58 -7.31 -10.15
N PHE A 142 5.43 -6.52 -9.10
CA PHE A 142 5.23 -6.99 -7.73
C PHE A 142 4.10 -6.17 -7.12
N ALA A 143 3.00 -6.82 -6.74
CA ALA A 143 1.90 -6.11 -6.11
C ALA A 143 2.20 -5.85 -4.64
N ARG A 144 1.72 -4.70 -4.17
CA ARG A 144 1.68 -4.30 -2.77
C ARG A 144 0.28 -3.78 -2.50
N ARG A 145 -0.17 -3.88 -1.25
CA ARG A 145 -1.48 -3.40 -0.80
C ARG A 145 -1.27 -2.48 0.38
N ASP A 146 -2.00 -1.39 0.41
CA ASP A 146 -2.05 -0.57 1.60
C ASP A 146 -2.65 -1.34 2.78
N LEU A 147 -2.31 -0.88 3.97
CA LEU A 147 -2.86 -1.42 5.21
C LEU A 147 -4.08 -0.60 5.62
N MET A 148 -5.01 -1.24 6.31
CA MET A 148 -6.31 -0.64 6.63
C MET A 148 -6.20 0.67 7.42
N ARG A 149 -5.20 0.78 8.29
CA ARG A 149 -4.98 1.98 9.08
C ARG A 149 -3.77 2.76 8.59
N GLU A 150 -4.05 3.88 7.96
CA GLU A 150 -3.05 4.81 7.42
C GLU A 150 -3.07 6.12 8.18
N LEU A 151 -1.92 6.67 8.50
CA LEU A 151 -1.77 7.82 9.38
C LEU A 151 -0.62 8.70 8.92
N VAL A 152 -0.72 9.99 9.20
CA VAL A 152 0.39 10.93 9.13
C VAL A 152 0.81 11.26 10.54
N CYS A 153 2.09 11.11 10.87
CA CYS A 153 2.61 11.42 12.20
C CYS A 153 2.50 12.93 12.48
N ASP A 154 1.85 13.27 13.60
CA ASP A 154 1.64 14.61 14.12
C ASP A 154 2.93 15.28 14.64
N HIS A 155 4.06 14.56 14.70
CA HIS A 155 5.36 15.09 15.15
C HIS A 155 6.34 15.34 14.01
N CYS A 156 6.33 14.52 12.96
CA CYS A 156 7.34 14.58 11.89
C CYS A 156 6.78 14.58 10.47
N GLY A 157 5.45 14.48 10.31
CA GLY A 157 4.77 14.54 9.02
C GLY A 157 4.90 13.26 8.18
N ARG A 158 5.46 12.17 8.72
CA ARG A 158 5.60 10.90 8.00
C ARG A 158 4.23 10.24 7.77
N ASP A 159 3.91 9.92 6.52
CA ASP A 159 2.83 9.00 6.16
C ASP A 159 3.27 7.53 6.37
N TYR A 160 2.40 6.71 6.96
CA TYR A 160 2.64 5.31 7.21
C TYR A 160 1.33 4.55 7.42
N GLY A 161 1.38 3.23 7.29
CA GLY A 161 0.23 2.36 7.54
C GLY A 161 0.59 1.16 8.40
N VAL A 162 -0.38 0.72 9.20
CA VAL A 162 -0.29 -0.43 10.12
C VAL A 162 -1.59 -1.23 10.13
N PHE A 163 -1.58 -2.42 10.72
CA PHE A 163 -2.80 -3.25 10.76
C PHE A 163 -3.84 -2.78 11.77
N ALA A 164 -3.43 -2.31 12.94
CA ALA A 164 -4.32 -1.92 14.02
C ALA A 164 -3.72 -0.77 14.84
N ILE A 165 -3.08 -1.06 15.98
CA ILE A 165 -2.52 -0.04 16.85
C ILE A 165 -1.00 -0.06 16.72
N ALA A 166 -0.39 1.12 16.54
CA ALA A 166 1.04 1.30 16.72
C ALA A 166 1.33 2.17 17.94
N LEU A 167 2.43 1.84 18.61
CA LEU A 167 2.93 2.58 19.75
C LEU A 167 3.78 3.76 19.30
N PHE A 168 4.52 3.62 18.21
CA PHE A 168 5.52 4.60 17.78
C PHE A 168 5.40 4.94 16.29
N CYS A 169 5.75 6.17 15.94
CA CYS A 169 6.04 6.56 14.57
C CYS A 169 7.20 5.73 14.01
N PRO A 170 7.09 5.13 12.81
CA PRO A 170 8.17 4.35 12.23
C PRO A 170 9.37 5.18 11.74
N ASP A 171 9.21 6.50 11.64
CA ASP A 171 10.29 7.42 11.27
C ASP A 171 10.94 8.03 12.51
N CYS A 172 10.30 8.99 13.21
CA CYS A 172 10.95 9.66 14.35
C CYS A 172 10.94 8.85 15.66
N GLY A 173 10.15 7.78 15.77
CA GLY A 173 10.00 7.01 16.99
C GLY A 173 9.18 7.66 18.10
N ALA A 174 8.57 8.83 17.87
CA ALA A 174 7.68 9.45 18.84
C ALA A 174 6.44 8.56 19.11
N PRO A 175 5.94 8.49 20.36
CA PRO A 175 4.68 7.80 20.61
C PRO A 175 3.53 8.50 19.91
N ASN A 176 2.73 7.69 19.20
CA ASN A 176 1.58 8.13 18.42
C ASN A 176 0.28 7.45 18.88
N LEU A 177 0.29 6.78 20.02
CA LEU A 177 -0.84 6.00 20.49
C LEU A 177 -2.09 6.87 20.62
N ARG A 178 -1.92 8.12 21.07
CA ARG A 178 -3.02 9.09 21.15
C ARG A 178 -3.66 9.39 19.79
N LEU A 179 -2.86 9.46 18.72
CA LEU A 179 -3.32 9.71 17.35
C LEU A 179 -4.08 8.50 16.82
N HIS A 180 -3.61 7.29 17.14
CA HIS A 180 -4.35 6.07 16.84
C HIS A 180 -5.73 6.09 17.49
N PHE A 181 -5.83 6.31 18.80
CA PHE A 181 -7.13 6.29 19.47
C PHE A 181 -8.05 7.44 19.03
N GLN A 182 -7.50 8.64 18.80
CA GLN A 182 -8.29 9.77 18.32
C GLN A 182 -9.01 9.45 17.00
N ARG A 183 -8.31 8.80 16.06
CA ARG A 183 -8.93 8.35 14.80
C ARG A 183 -10.06 7.34 15.03
N GLU A 184 -9.96 6.47 16.03
CA GLU A 184 -11.09 5.59 16.39
C GLU A 184 -12.28 6.40 16.90
N ALA A 185 -12.03 7.40 17.75
CA ALA A 185 -13.08 8.29 18.23
C ALA A 185 -13.76 9.07 17.07
N GLU A 186 -13.00 9.46 16.06
CA GLU A 186 -13.53 10.11 14.84
C GLU A 186 -14.41 9.15 14.02
N LEU A 187 -14.01 7.89 13.85
CA LEU A 187 -14.83 6.87 13.17
C LEU A 187 -16.12 6.57 13.94
N VAL A 188 -16.02 6.45 15.26
CA VAL A 188 -17.18 6.29 16.16
C VAL A 188 -18.12 7.48 16.03
N ALA A 189 -17.60 8.71 16.02
CA ALA A 189 -18.41 9.92 15.85
C ALA A 189 -19.13 9.93 14.48
N ALA A 190 -18.48 9.44 13.42
CA ALA A 190 -19.11 9.28 12.11
C ALA A 190 -20.22 8.23 12.11
N GLN A 191 -20.03 7.08 12.78
CA GLN A 191 -21.08 6.07 12.94
C GLN A 191 -22.31 6.61 13.68
N ILE A 192 -22.09 7.39 14.74
CA ILE A 192 -23.18 8.02 15.50
C ILE A 192 -23.90 9.04 14.62
N SER A 193 -23.17 9.85 13.85
CA SER A 193 -23.77 10.85 12.95
C SER A 193 -24.64 10.18 11.88
N LEU A 194 -24.18 9.05 11.32
CA LEU A 194 -24.99 8.24 10.41
C LEU A 194 -26.25 7.69 11.07
N ALA A 195 -26.18 7.31 12.35
CA ALA A 195 -27.35 6.85 13.11
C ALA A 195 -28.34 8.00 13.37
N ASP A 196 -27.83 9.19 13.68
CA ASP A 196 -28.63 10.40 13.95
C ASP A 196 -29.38 10.89 12.68
N GLU A 197 -28.84 10.61 11.48
CA GLU A 197 -29.45 10.96 10.19
C GLU A 197 -30.53 9.96 9.71
N LEU A 198 -30.68 8.81 10.36
CA LEU A 198 -31.68 7.82 9.97
C LEU A 198 -33.10 8.28 10.35
N PRO A 199 -34.10 7.97 9.51
CA PRO A 199 -35.50 8.30 9.83
C PRO A 199 -36.03 7.42 10.98
N ASP A 200 -37.04 7.89 11.70
CA ASP A 200 -37.61 7.23 12.88
C ASP A 200 -38.07 5.78 12.61
N GLU A 201 -38.52 5.47 11.39
CA GLU A 201 -38.91 4.11 10.99
C GLU A 201 -37.74 3.12 11.02
N GLN A 202 -36.49 3.61 11.05
CA GLN A 202 -35.25 2.83 11.12
C GLN A 202 -34.57 2.90 12.50
N HIS A 203 -35.32 3.22 13.56
CA HIS A 203 -34.79 3.31 14.93
C HIS A 203 -34.02 2.06 15.40
N GLU A 204 -34.39 0.85 14.96
CA GLU A 204 -33.63 -0.37 15.30
C GLU A 204 -32.22 -0.35 14.67
N LEU A 205 -32.10 0.11 13.42
CA LEU A 205 -30.81 0.24 12.76
C LEU A 205 -29.97 1.33 13.43
N ALA A 206 -30.57 2.48 13.74
CA ALA A 206 -29.89 3.56 14.48
C ALA A 206 -29.37 3.07 15.84
N TYR A 207 -30.21 2.33 16.59
CA TYR A 207 -29.81 1.73 17.86
C TYR A 207 -28.63 0.75 17.72
N ARG A 208 -28.64 -0.10 16.68
CA ARG A 208 -27.52 -1.03 16.41
C ARG A 208 -26.24 -0.30 16.01
N LEU A 209 -26.33 0.76 15.21
CA LEU A 209 -25.17 1.58 14.85
C LEU A 209 -24.53 2.22 16.09
N ILE A 210 -25.33 2.81 16.98
CA ILE A 210 -24.83 3.40 18.23
C ILE A 210 -24.24 2.32 19.16
N GLY A 211 -24.88 1.14 19.22
CA GLY A 211 -24.37 -0.01 19.96
C GLY A 211 -23.01 -0.50 19.46
N ASN A 212 -22.85 -0.60 18.13
CA ASN A 212 -21.57 -0.95 17.49
C ASN A 212 -20.52 0.13 17.76
N ALA A 213 -20.87 1.41 17.63
CA ALA A 213 -19.98 2.53 17.92
C ALA A 213 -19.47 2.48 19.37
N HIS A 214 -20.34 2.17 20.33
CA HIS A 214 -19.94 1.97 21.72
C HIS A 214 -18.99 0.77 21.90
N GLU A 215 -19.26 -0.37 21.23
CA GLU A 215 -18.37 -1.54 21.28
C GLU A 215 -17.01 -1.27 20.63
N ASP A 216 -16.96 -0.48 19.56
CA ASP A 216 -15.73 -0.08 18.87
C ASP A 216 -14.83 0.77 19.80
N VAL A 217 -15.40 1.76 20.51
CA VAL A 217 -14.65 2.55 21.53
C VAL A 217 -14.02 1.62 22.56
N LEU A 218 -14.81 0.71 23.15
CA LEU A 218 -14.32 -0.17 24.19
C LEU A 218 -13.27 -1.16 23.67
N THR A 219 -13.46 -1.71 22.48
CA THR A 219 -12.52 -2.65 21.86
C THR A 219 -11.18 -1.98 21.57
N ALA A 220 -11.21 -0.76 21.00
CA ALA A 220 -10.02 0.05 20.79
C ALA A 220 -9.33 0.39 22.13
N PHE A 221 -10.11 0.75 23.15
CA PHE A 221 -9.59 1.14 24.46
C PHE A 221 -8.94 -0.02 25.21
N GLU A 222 -9.62 -1.18 25.24
CA GLU A 222 -9.09 -2.42 25.81
C GLU A 222 -7.79 -2.83 25.11
N THR A 223 -7.78 -2.80 23.78
CA THR A 223 -6.61 -3.18 22.98
C THR A 223 -5.45 -2.22 23.24
N THR A 224 -5.73 -0.92 23.39
CA THR A 224 -4.75 0.11 23.74
C THR A 224 -4.11 -0.17 25.09
N LEU A 225 -4.92 -0.34 26.14
CA LEU A 225 -4.46 -0.68 27.49
C LEU A 225 -3.62 -1.95 27.49
N LYS A 226 -4.06 -2.99 26.78
CA LYS A 226 -3.37 -4.26 26.68
C LYS A 226 -2.02 -4.14 25.98
N THR A 227 -1.96 -3.39 24.89
CA THR A 227 -0.76 -3.23 24.06
C THR A 227 0.32 -2.45 24.81
N VAL A 228 -0.05 -1.36 25.49
CA VAL A 228 0.89 -0.58 26.31
C VAL A 228 1.37 -1.39 27.51
N TYR A 229 0.48 -2.13 28.17
CA TYR A 229 0.87 -2.99 29.28
C TYR A 229 1.89 -4.04 28.84
N TYR A 230 1.63 -4.78 27.76
CA TYR A 230 2.58 -5.77 27.26
C TYR A 230 3.91 -5.16 26.83
N TYR A 231 3.88 -3.96 26.23
CA TYR A 231 5.10 -3.22 25.94
C TYR A 231 5.89 -2.90 27.22
N GLY A 232 5.26 -2.30 28.22
CA GLY A 232 5.90 -1.97 29.50
C GLY A 232 6.46 -3.20 30.21
N MET A 233 5.73 -4.32 30.20
CA MET A 233 6.18 -5.56 30.81
C MET A 233 7.39 -6.18 30.10
N ALA A 234 7.51 -5.97 28.79
CA ALA A 234 8.66 -6.38 27.98
C ALA A 234 9.90 -5.48 28.21
N GLN A 235 9.73 -4.25 28.70
CA GLN A 235 10.83 -3.35 29.06
C GLN A 235 11.42 -3.63 30.46
N ARG A 236 10.83 -4.54 31.23
CA ARG A 236 11.36 -4.90 32.56
C ARG A 236 12.74 -5.57 32.42
N PRO A 237 13.62 -5.46 33.44
CA PRO A 237 14.96 -6.03 33.39
C PRO A 237 14.96 -7.53 33.07
N ALA A 238 15.99 -7.97 32.33
CA ALA A 238 16.21 -9.39 32.04
C ALA A 238 16.22 -10.22 33.34
N GLY A 239 15.50 -11.35 33.35
CA GLY A 239 15.34 -12.19 34.54
C GLY A 239 14.14 -11.83 35.43
N SER A 240 13.38 -10.79 35.07
CA SER A 240 12.09 -10.50 35.72
C SER A 240 11.14 -11.71 35.61
N PRO A 241 10.35 -12.03 36.65
CA PRO A 241 9.40 -13.13 36.61
C PRO A 241 8.46 -13.01 35.40
N ALA A 242 8.16 -14.14 34.76
CA ALA A 242 7.16 -14.20 33.70
C ALA A 242 5.83 -13.64 34.23
N PHE A 243 5.22 -12.75 33.47
CA PHE A 243 3.93 -12.17 33.85
C PHE A 243 2.78 -13.03 33.33
N LYS A 244 1.67 -13.02 34.06
CA LYS A 244 0.48 -13.77 33.66
C LYS A 244 -0.18 -13.09 32.45
N PRO A 245 -0.59 -13.85 31.43
CA PRO A 245 -1.36 -13.30 30.31
C PRO A 245 -2.56 -12.52 30.83
N VAL A 246 -2.81 -11.37 30.22
CA VAL A 246 -3.94 -10.54 30.57
C VAL A 246 -5.09 -10.95 29.66
N LEU A 247 -6.13 -11.55 30.26
CA LEU A 247 -7.30 -12.06 29.54
C LEU A 247 -8.19 -10.87 29.16
N ASN A 248 -9.34 -10.76 29.81
CA ASN A 248 -10.30 -9.68 29.71
C ASN A 248 -10.18 -8.68 30.89
N ASP A 249 -9.02 -8.65 31.56
CA ASP A 249 -8.81 -7.78 32.72
C ASP A 249 -8.97 -6.30 32.35
N PHE A 250 -8.65 -5.91 31.11
CA PHE A 250 -8.79 -4.54 30.62
C PHE A 250 -10.22 -4.16 30.22
N GLN A 251 -11.18 -5.09 30.32
CA GLN A 251 -12.62 -4.80 30.27
C GLN A 251 -13.19 -4.46 31.65
N ASN A 252 -12.33 -4.18 32.63
CA ASN A 252 -12.71 -3.78 33.97
C ASN A 252 -11.68 -2.79 34.51
N VAL A 253 -12.13 -1.59 34.88
CA VAL A 253 -11.23 -0.49 35.30
C VAL A 253 -10.39 -0.87 36.53
N GLU A 254 -10.97 -1.55 37.52
CA GLU A 254 -10.25 -1.92 38.75
C GLU A 254 -9.20 -3.02 38.49
N ARG A 255 -9.53 -4.02 37.66
CA ARG A 255 -8.56 -5.03 37.24
C ARG A 255 -7.45 -4.39 36.39
N ALA A 256 -7.79 -3.45 35.50
CA ALA A 256 -6.81 -2.69 34.74
C ALA A 256 -5.84 -1.91 35.65
N LYS A 257 -6.37 -1.16 36.64
CA LYS A 257 -5.54 -0.49 37.67
C LYS A 257 -4.60 -1.46 38.36
N ALA A 258 -5.13 -2.59 38.85
CA ALA A 258 -4.33 -3.60 39.53
C ALA A 258 -3.19 -4.17 38.67
N ARG A 259 -3.39 -4.30 37.36
CA ARG A 259 -2.32 -4.70 36.43
C ARG A 259 -1.24 -3.64 36.30
N TYR A 260 -1.63 -2.38 36.13
CA TYR A 260 -0.69 -1.30 35.91
C TYR A 260 0.17 -0.95 37.15
N VAL A 261 -0.23 -1.39 38.35
CA VAL A 261 0.64 -1.38 39.55
C VAL A 261 1.96 -2.14 39.30
N GLU A 262 1.96 -3.20 38.49
CA GLU A 262 3.19 -3.95 38.11
C GLU A 262 4.20 -3.06 37.35
N LEU A 263 3.74 -1.96 36.76
CA LEU A 263 4.54 -0.97 36.04
C LEU A 263 4.76 0.32 36.86
N GLY A 264 4.26 0.40 38.09
CA GLY A 264 4.36 1.60 38.93
C GLY A 264 3.63 2.82 38.35
N PHE A 265 2.55 2.58 37.62
CA PHE A 265 1.81 3.60 36.88
C PHE A 265 0.30 3.41 37.08
N ASP A 266 -0.46 4.50 37.15
CA ASP A 266 -1.93 4.45 37.08
C ASP A 266 -2.41 5.20 35.83
N PRO A 267 -2.96 4.51 34.82
CA PRO A 267 -3.48 5.15 33.61
C PRO A 267 -4.69 6.05 33.88
N PHE A 268 -5.42 5.86 34.97
CA PHE A 268 -6.66 6.57 35.27
C PHE A 268 -6.50 7.74 36.25
N GLU A 269 -5.28 7.99 36.76
CA GLU A 269 -5.00 8.98 37.83
C GLU A 269 -5.52 10.40 37.54
N LYS A 270 -5.62 10.78 36.27
CA LYS A 270 -6.08 12.11 35.84
C LYS A 270 -7.61 12.25 35.74
N LEU A 271 -8.36 11.16 35.90
CA LEU A 271 -9.81 11.22 35.88
C LEU A 271 -10.32 11.56 37.29
N GLU A 272 -11.16 12.59 37.38
CA GLU A 272 -11.92 12.89 38.58
C GLU A 272 -12.93 11.77 38.88
N ASP A 273 -13.43 11.71 40.12
CA ASP A 273 -14.27 10.61 40.59
C ASP A 273 -15.52 10.41 39.72
N GLU A 274 -16.21 11.50 39.35
CA GLU A 274 -17.38 11.46 38.48
C GLU A 274 -17.05 10.92 37.08
N ALA A 275 -15.92 11.34 36.52
CA ALA A 275 -15.43 10.89 35.21
C ALA A 275 -15.03 9.41 35.23
N LEU A 276 -14.41 8.97 36.33
CA LEU A 276 -14.03 7.58 36.54
C LEU A 276 -15.25 6.66 36.69
N GLU A 277 -16.28 7.09 37.43
CA GLU A 277 -17.53 6.34 37.55
C GLU A 277 -18.29 6.29 36.22
N ALA A 278 -18.33 7.38 35.45
CA ALA A 278 -18.88 7.39 34.10
C ALA A 278 -18.14 6.41 33.17
N LEU A 279 -16.81 6.34 33.25
CA LEU A 279 -16.01 5.38 32.48
C LEU A 279 -16.36 3.94 32.88
N LYS A 280 -16.41 3.63 34.18
CA LYS A 280 -16.76 2.30 34.69
C LYS A 280 -18.15 1.86 34.21
N LEU A 281 -19.13 2.76 34.28
CA LEU A 281 -20.49 2.48 33.84
C LEU A 281 -20.53 2.11 32.35
N ASN A 282 -19.86 2.88 31.48
CA ASN A 282 -19.84 2.59 30.04
C ASN A 282 -19.08 1.29 29.70
N VAL A 283 -17.97 1.00 30.40
CA VAL A 283 -17.30 -0.31 30.26
C VAL A 283 -18.24 -1.47 30.60
N GLN A 284 -19.10 -1.31 31.61
CA GLN A 284 -20.10 -2.32 31.97
C GLN A 284 -21.27 -2.40 30.96
N LYS A 285 -21.68 -1.29 30.35
CA LYS A 285 -22.77 -1.26 29.33
C LYS A 285 -22.53 -2.28 28.19
N ARG A 286 -21.28 -2.57 27.84
CA ARG A 286 -20.96 -3.59 26.81
C ARG A 286 -21.54 -4.95 27.12
N HIS A 287 -21.57 -5.38 28.38
CA HIS A 287 -22.17 -6.67 28.73
C HIS A 287 -23.65 -6.73 28.30
N ILE A 288 -24.35 -5.63 28.49
CA ILE A 288 -25.76 -5.49 28.12
C ILE A 288 -25.91 -5.44 26.60
N ILE A 289 -25.15 -4.57 25.93
CA ILE A 289 -25.26 -4.36 24.47
C ILE A 289 -24.83 -5.61 23.69
N GLY A 290 -23.66 -6.19 24.02
CA GLY A 290 -23.03 -7.26 23.25
C GLY A 290 -23.48 -8.67 23.61
N HIS A 291 -24.01 -8.91 24.82
CA HIS A 291 -24.37 -10.26 25.25
C HIS A 291 -25.83 -10.45 25.67
N ASN A 292 -26.53 -9.37 26.06
CA ASN A 292 -27.95 -9.45 26.46
C ASN A 292 -28.90 -8.80 25.44
N LEU A 293 -28.47 -8.60 24.19
CA LEU A 293 -29.24 -7.92 23.14
C LEU A 293 -29.78 -6.55 23.58
N GLY A 294 -29.01 -5.85 24.41
CA GLY A 294 -29.41 -4.58 24.98
C GLY A 294 -30.35 -4.67 26.20
N VAL A 295 -30.77 -5.86 26.64
CA VAL A 295 -31.69 -6.01 27.78
C VAL A 295 -30.95 -5.90 29.13
N VAL A 296 -31.37 -4.96 29.96
CA VAL A 296 -30.80 -4.69 31.29
C VAL A 296 -30.98 -5.89 32.22
N ASP A 297 -29.87 -6.35 32.80
CA ASP A 297 -29.87 -7.38 33.85
C ASP A 297 -29.80 -6.77 35.27
N ALA A 298 -29.99 -7.62 36.29
CA ALA A 298 -29.97 -7.20 37.69
C ALA A 298 -28.62 -6.58 38.11
N ARG A 299 -27.51 -7.08 37.57
CA ARG A 299 -26.16 -6.64 37.93
C ARG A 299 -25.88 -5.24 37.38
N PHE A 300 -26.35 -4.93 36.19
CA PHE A 300 -26.23 -3.60 35.60
C PHE A 300 -27.17 -2.59 36.29
N ALA A 301 -28.38 -3.01 36.66
CA ALA A 301 -29.33 -2.15 37.38
C ALA A 301 -28.83 -1.71 38.76
N GLU A 302 -27.96 -2.48 39.42
CA GLU A 302 -27.31 -2.08 40.68
C GLU A 302 -26.38 -0.85 40.52
N HIS A 303 -25.84 -0.64 39.32
CA HIS A 303 -24.82 0.38 39.04
C HIS A 303 -25.37 1.56 38.23
N ALA A 304 -26.56 1.44 37.63
CA ALA A 304 -27.18 2.44 36.79
C ALA A 304 -28.50 2.93 37.43
N GLN A 305 -28.49 4.16 37.97
CA GLN A 305 -29.61 4.71 38.77
C GLN A 305 -30.97 4.69 38.04
N ASP A 306 -30.99 4.81 36.72
CA ASP A 306 -32.21 4.88 35.90
C ASP A 306 -32.51 3.57 35.13
N ALA A 307 -31.72 2.51 35.31
CA ALA A 307 -31.90 1.28 34.55
C ALA A 307 -32.88 0.31 35.25
N ARG A 308 -33.85 -0.21 34.48
CA ARG A 308 -34.82 -1.20 34.97
C ARG A 308 -34.57 -2.56 34.35
N VAL A 309 -34.53 -3.59 35.19
CA VAL A 309 -34.32 -4.98 34.75
C VAL A 309 -35.41 -5.39 33.75
N GLY A 310 -34.98 -5.94 32.61
CA GLY A 310 -35.87 -6.39 31.54
C GLY A 310 -36.23 -5.34 30.49
N GLU A 311 -35.81 -4.08 30.66
CA GLU A 311 -35.94 -3.05 29.62
C GLU A 311 -34.68 -2.97 28.75
N THR A 312 -34.81 -2.45 27.52
CA THR A 312 -33.67 -2.17 26.67
C THR A 312 -32.89 -0.98 27.21
N VAL A 313 -31.57 -1.10 27.36
CA VAL A 313 -30.70 -0.01 27.78
C VAL A 313 -30.82 1.14 26.78
N ARG A 314 -31.02 2.36 27.30
CA ARG A 314 -31.03 3.53 26.44
C ARG A 314 -29.61 3.83 25.98
N LEU A 315 -29.42 3.89 24.66
CA LEU A 315 -28.18 4.36 24.04
C LEU A 315 -28.40 5.76 23.50
N VAL A 316 -27.52 6.68 23.88
CA VAL A 316 -27.51 8.07 23.42
C VAL A 316 -26.15 8.32 22.77
N GLY A 317 -26.16 8.87 21.54
CA GLY A 317 -24.93 9.15 20.80
C GLY A 317 -23.94 10.01 21.59
N ASP A 318 -24.43 11.04 22.29
CA ASP A 318 -23.60 11.91 23.13
C ASP A 318 -22.92 11.16 24.28
N ASP A 319 -23.58 10.17 24.89
CA ASP A 319 -22.95 9.34 25.93
C ASP A 319 -21.77 8.55 25.36
N VAL A 320 -21.87 8.06 24.12
CA VAL A 320 -20.78 7.34 23.45
C VAL A 320 -19.63 8.28 23.10
N ARG A 321 -19.93 9.52 22.68
CA ARG A 321 -18.91 10.57 22.45
C ARG A 321 -18.19 10.94 23.76
N ILE A 322 -18.93 11.09 24.87
CA ILE A 322 -18.36 11.31 26.20
C ILE A 322 -17.47 10.14 26.60
N PHE A 323 -17.94 8.90 26.42
CA PHE A 323 -17.15 7.70 26.70
C PHE A 323 -15.85 7.65 25.90
N ALA A 324 -15.89 7.95 24.60
CA ALA A 324 -14.70 8.05 23.76
C ALA A 324 -13.73 9.13 24.28
N GLY A 325 -14.23 10.29 24.71
CA GLY A 325 -13.42 11.36 25.30
C GLY A 325 -12.74 10.96 26.61
N LEU A 326 -13.46 10.26 27.51
CA LEU A 326 -12.88 9.72 28.74
C LEU A 326 -11.77 8.69 28.46
N CYS A 327 -12.00 7.80 27.49
CA CYS A 327 -10.98 6.87 27.02
C CYS A 327 -9.77 7.60 26.42
N GLN A 328 -9.98 8.65 25.61
CA GLN A 328 -8.90 9.46 25.04
C GLN A 328 -8.04 10.09 26.13
N ALA A 329 -8.63 10.63 27.20
CA ALA A 329 -7.86 11.20 28.32
C ALA A 329 -6.93 10.17 28.99
N VAL A 330 -7.40 8.92 29.12
CA VAL A 330 -6.57 7.80 29.62
C VAL A 330 -5.48 7.43 28.60
N VAL A 331 -5.81 7.40 27.30
CA VAL A 331 -4.84 7.12 26.23
C VAL A 331 -3.76 8.21 26.17
N ASP A 332 -4.09 9.48 26.32
CA ASP A 332 -3.10 10.57 26.35
C ASP A 332 -2.11 10.38 27.50
N ARG A 333 -2.56 9.84 28.64
CA ARG A 333 -1.67 9.50 29.77
C ARG A 333 -0.75 8.31 29.44
N LEU A 334 -1.28 7.27 28.81
CA LEU A 334 -0.50 6.11 28.34
C LEU A 334 0.54 6.52 27.30
N ASP A 335 0.16 7.42 26.39
CA ASP A 335 1.01 7.96 25.36
C ASP A 335 2.16 8.80 25.95
N ALA A 336 1.88 9.62 26.97
CA ALA A 336 2.92 10.31 27.74
C ALA A 336 3.84 9.34 28.50
N PHE A 337 3.31 8.24 29.03
CA PHE A 337 4.13 7.18 29.66
C PHE A 337 5.15 6.59 28.67
N LEU A 338 4.73 6.33 27.42
CA LEU A 338 5.63 5.86 26.36
C LEU A 338 6.71 6.90 25.99
N ALA A 339 6.42 8.20 26.21
CA ALA A 339 7.34 9.32 26.00
C ALA A 339 8.16 9.67 27.26
N ALA A 340 8.32 8.73 28.20
CA ALA A 340 9.02 8.95 29.48
C ALA A 340 8.47 10.15 30.28
N GLY A 341 7.16 10.39 30.20
CA GLY A 341 6.45 11.44 30.94
C GLY A 341 6.30 12.77 30.20
N VAL A 342 6.89 12.93 29.01
CA VAL A 342 6.73 14.15 28.20
C VAL A 342 5.33 14.18 27.58
N ALA A 343 4.54 15.21 27.87
CA ALA A 343 3.20 15.37 27.29
C ALA A 343 3.26 15.56 25.77
N ALA A 344 2.22 15.15 25.05
CA ALA A 344 2.10 15.45 23.63
C ALA A 344 1.92 16.97 23.44
N PRO A 345 2.39 17.54 22.32
CA PRO A 345 2.05 18.92 21.97
C PRO A 345 0.52 19.08 22.00
N GLN A 346 0.01 20.19 22.53
CA GLN A 346 -1.40 20.49 22.35
C GLN A 346 -1.62 20.69 20.85
N ALA A 347 -2.59 19.97 20.29
CA ALA A 347 -3.04 20.26 18.94
C ALA A 347 -3.55 21.71 18.96
N ASP A 348 -2.83 22.62 18.29
CA ASP A 348 -3.43 23.88 17.91
C ASP A 348 -4.72 23.52 17.16
N ALA A 349 -5.84 24.11 17.56
CA ALA A 349 -7.14 23.94 16.90
C ALA A 349 -7.15 24.39 15.42
N SER A 350 -5.99 24.77 14.90
CA SER A 350 -5.66 25.12 13.51
C SER A 350 -4.70 24.12 12.85
N ALA A 351 -4.51 22.92 13.41
CA ALA A 351 -4.01 21.79 12.62
C ALA A 351 -4.85 21.74 11.33
N PRO A 352 -4.24 21.63 10.14
CA PRO A 352 -5.02 21.52 8.92
C PRO A 352 -6.04 20.42 9.17
N GLU A 353 -7.31 20.68 8.90
CA GLU A 353 -8.26 19.61 8.68
C GLU A 353 -7.68 18.77 7.54
N ILE A 354 -6.84 17.79 7.89
CA ILE A 354 -6.69 16.57 7.10
C ILE A 354 -7.92 15.73 7.44
N GLY A 355 -9.09 16.37 7.29
CA GLY A 355 -10.37 15.72 7.37
C GLY A 355 -10.37 14.67 6.29
N ASN A 356 -10.83 13.46 6.62
CA ASN A 356 -11.60 12.52 5.81
C ASN A 356 -11.55 12.66 4.27
N ALA A 357 -10.39 12.95 3.69
CA ALA A 357 -10.15 13.00 2.26
C ALA A 357 -9.81 11.59 1.77
N ARG A 358 -10.63 10.62 2.17
CA ARG A 358 -10.74 9.31 1.52
C ARG A 358 -12.19 8.84 1.51
N MET A 359 -13.07 9.70 1.01
CA MET A 359 -14.15 9.24 0.16
C MET A 359 -14.29 10.27 -0.96
N SER A 360 -13.73 9.91 -2.12
CA SER A 360 -13.78 10.65 -3.40
C SER A 360 -12.82 11.84 -3.52
N LEU A 361 -11.62 11.60 -4.05
CA LEU A 361 -10.92 12.58 -4.86
C LEU A 361 -10.53 11.95 -6.21
N PRO A 362 -10.71 12.66 -7.34
CA PRO A 362 -10.07 12.28 -8.59
C PRO A 362 -8.56 12.34 -8.42
N PHE A 363 -7.90 11.40 -9.08
CA PHE A 363 -6.46 11.26 -9.25
C PHE A 363 -5.69 12.60 -9.38
N GLU A 364 -4.77 12.88 -8.44
CA GLU A 364 -3.82 14.00 -8.49
C GLU A 364 -2.49 13.57 -9.16
N PRO A 365 -1.81 14.44 -9.95
CA PRO A 365 -0.62 14.14 -10.75
C PRO A 365 0.66 13.69 -10.00
N ASN A 366 0.58 13.39 -8.71
CA ASN A 366 1.70 12.92 -7.90
C ASN A 366 1.93 11.40 -7.98
N ALA A 367 0.97 10.61 -8.48
CA ALA A 367 1.10 9.15 -8.50
C ALA A 367 2.26 8.63 -9.38
N LEU A 368 2.74 9.42 -10.35
CA LEU A 368 3.84 9.06 -11.25
C LEU A 368 5.20 9.66 -10.84
N ALA A 369 5.25 10.49 -9.80
CA ALA A 369 6.48 11.18 -9.39
C ALA A 369 7.63 10.21 -9.06
N HIS A 370 7.28 9.04 -8.53
CA HIS A 370 8.23 7.97 -8.19
C HIS A 370 8.97 7.38 -9.42
N LEU A 371 8.49 7.62 -10.64
CA LEU A 371 9.16 7.17 -11.87
C LEU A 371 10.39 8.02 -12.22
N GLY A 372 10.51 9.23 -11.67
CA GLY A 372 11.64 10.13 -11.94
C GLY A 372 11.68 10.65 -13.38
N LEU A 373 10.57 10.61 -14.11
CA LEU A 373 10.44 11.12 -15.48
C LEU A 373 10.27 12.65 -15.47
N GLY A 374 10.79 13.31 -16.51
CA GLY A 374 10.51 14.71 -16.76
C GLY A 374 9.00 14.96 -16.99
N ALA A 375 8.57 16.21 -16.76
CA ALA A 375 7.16 16.59 -16.91
C ALA A 375 6.63 16.33 -18.34
N VAL A 376 7.45 16.63 -19.35
CA VAL A 376 7.10 16.39 -20.76
C VAL A 376 7.02 14.89 -21.07
N ALA A 377 7.96 14.08 -20.58
CA ALA A 377 7.95 12.63 -20.75
C ALA A 377 6.72 11.98 -20.11
N THR A 378 6.37 12.41 -18.90
CA THR A 378 5.16 11.96 -18.19
C THR A 378 3.90 12.31 -18.98
N ARG A 379 3.78 13.57 -19.42
CA ARG A 379 2.63 14.03 -20.24
C ARG A 379 2.53 13.25 -21.55
N LEU A 380 3.65 12.99 -22.21
CA LEU A 380 3.72 12.21 -23.44
C LEU A 380 3.29 10.76 -23.23
N ALA A 381 3.75 10.09 -22.17
CA ALA A 381 3.37 8.71 -21.90
C ALA A 381 1.87 8.56 -21.57
N VAL A 382 1.32 9.47 -20.76
CA VAL A 382 -0.13 9.51 -20.47
C VAL A 382 -0.92 9.72 -21.77
N TRP A 383 -0.55 10.72 -22.57
CA TRP A 383 -1.22 10.97 -23.85
C TRP A 383 -1.18 9.75 -24.79
N ILE A 384 -0.04 9.07 -24.90
CA ILE A 384 0.08 7.82 -25.68
C ILE A 384 -0.89 6.76 -25.17
N ALA A 385 -0.98 6.56 -23.85
CA ALA A 385 -1.87 5.58 -23.25
C ALA A 385 -3.36 5.91 -23.53
N GLU A 386 -3.75 7.18 -23.44
CA GLU A 386 -5.12 7.64 -23.71
C GLU A 386 -5.52 7.45 -25.19
N ASN A 387 -4.59 7.67 -26.12
CA ASN A 387 -4.90 7.77 -27.55
C ASN A 387 -4.76 6.45 -28.33
N ILE A 388 -4.36 5.35 -27.68
CA ILE A 388 -4.34 4.02 -28.31
C ILE A 388 -5.59 3.24 -27.92
N GLU A 389 -6.61 3.29 -28.76
CA GLU A 389 -7.95 2.73 -28.48
C GLU A 389 -7.98 1.21 -28.25
N ASN A 390 -7.06 0.47 -28.87
CA ASN A 390 -7.03 -0.99 -28.74
C ASN A 390 -6.04 -1.50 -27.68
N GLY A 391 -5.30 -0.62 -26.99
CA GLY A 391 -4.30 -1.00 -25.98
C GLY A 391 -3.20 -1.95 -26.46
N ARG A 392 -2.91 -2.02 -27.78
CA ARG A 392 -1.94 -2.95 -28.34
C ARG A 392 -0.54 -2.32 -28.42
N ALA A 393 0.46 -3.02 -27.91
CA ALA A 393 1.86 -2.64 -28.11
C ALA A 393 2.23 -2.72 -29.61
N GLY A 394 2.95 -1.71 -30.10
CA GLY A 394 3.27 -1.60 -31.52
C GLY A 394 3.58 -0.18 -31.98
N PRO A 395 3.80 0.00 -33.30
CA PRO A 395 4.16 1.29 -33.87
C PRO A 395 3.00 2.29 -33.79
N ILE A 396 3.32 3.54 -33.45
CA ILE A 396 2.38 4.66 -33.51
C ILE A 396 2.78 5.67 -34.59
N LYS A 397 1.85 6.54 -34.99
CA LYS A 397 2.11 7.58 -35.99
C LYS A 397 2.88 8.73 -35.34
N SER A 398 4.16 8.91 -35.71
CA SER A 398 4.99 10.00 -35.18
C SER A 398 4.39 11.38 -35.47
N ASP A 399 3.69 11.57 -36.58
CA ASP A 399 3.02 12.83 -36.91
C ASP A 399 1.92 13.19 -35.91
N ALA A 400 1.19 12.21 -35.38
CA ALA A 400 0.17 12.45 -34.35
C ALA A 400 0.80 12.95 -33.04
N VAL A 401 1.99 12.42 -32.69
CA VAL A 401 2.76 12.90 -31.53
C VAL A 401 3.24 14.34 -31.76
N ALA A 402 3.80 14.62 -32.95
CA ALA A 402 4.26 15.97 -33.30
C ALA A 402 3.11 17.00 -33.26
N GLN A 403 1.93 16.61 -33.73
CA GLN A 403 0.75 17.47 -33.73
C GLN A 403 0.24 17.74 -32.30
N ALA A 404 0.16 16.71 -31.46
CA ALA A 404 -0.33 16.83 -30.08
C ALA A 404 0.62 17.62 -29.16
N PHE A 405 1.92 17.64 -29.46
CA PHE A 405 2.96 18.32 -28.67
C PHE A 405 3.59 19.50 -29.41
N GLN A 406 2.82 20.17 -30.28
CA GLN A 406 3.29 21.36 -31.02
C GLN A 406 3.64 22.55 -30.11
N ASP A 407 3.15 22.53 -28.86
CA ASP A 407 3.45 23.52 -27.81
C ASP A 407 4.83 23.30 -27.17
N VAL A 408 5.46 22.14 -27.38
CA VAL A 408 6.74 21.77 -26.77
C VAL A 408 7.88 21.99 -27.76
N PRO A 409 8.99 22.64 -27.34
CA PRO A 409 10.19 22.74 -28.16
C PRO A 409 10.68 21.37 -28.62
N ARG A 410 11.16 21.30 -29.87
CA ARG A 410 11.53 20.02 -30.48
C ARG A 410 12.62 19.26 -29.71
N GLY A 411 13.59 19.99 -29.14
CA GLY A 411 14.66 19.41 -28.32
C GLY A 411 14.10 18.68 -27.09
N ASP A 412 13.21 19.35 -26.34
CA ASP A 412 12.58 18.80 -25.14
C ASP A 412 11.72 17.57 -25.45
N LEU A 413 11.05 17.55 -26.61
CA LEU A 413 10.28 16.38 -27.06
C LEU A 413 11.18 15.19 -27.43
N ASP A 414 12.32 15.44 -28.08
CA ASP A 414 13.30 14.39 -28.40
C ASP A 414 13.96 13.84 -27.12
N GLU A 415 14.23 14.69 -26.13
CA GLU A 415 14.71 14.28 -24.80
C GLU A 415 13.65 13.45 -24.07
N ALA A 416 12.39 13.90 -24.04
CA ALA A 416 11.29 13.15 -23.45
C ALA A 416 11.13 11.75 -24.08
N LEU A 417 11.22 11.64 -25.41
CA LEU A 417 11.21 10.34 -26.10
C LEU A 417 12.42 9.48 -25.72
N ALA A 418 13.60 10.10 -25.56
CA ALA A 418 14.80 9.40 -25.13
C ALA A 418 14.70 8.89 -23.68
N GLU A 419 14.06 9.65 -22.79
CA GLU A 419 13.74 9.23 -21.42
C GLU A 419 12.81 8.01 -21.45
N LEU A 420 11.67 8.11 -22.13
CA LEU A 420 10.71 6.99 -22.24
C LEU A 420 11.34 5.74 -22.88
N ALA A 421 12.24 5.92 -23.84
CA ALA A 421 12.96 4.82 -24.47
C ALA A 421 14.06 4.23 -23.58
N THR A 422 14.67 5.04 -22.72
CA THR A 422 15.63 4.59 -21.71
C THR A 422 14.91 3.76 -20.66
N ASP A 423 13.68 4.15 -20.33
CA ASP A 423 12.81 3.41 -19.43
C ASP A 423 11.95 2.35 -20.10
N GLY A 424 12.27 1.98 -21.35
CA GLY A 424 11.66 0.83 -22.03
C GLY A 424 10.14 0.95 -22.27
N PHE A 425 9.56 2.14 -22.08
CA PHE A 425 8.15 2.40 -22.38
C PHE A 425 7.92 2.51 -23.90
N VAL A 426 8.94 2.95 -24.63
CA VAL A 426 8.94 2.97 -26.09
C VAL A 426 10.24 2.41 -26.65
N THR A 427 10.21 2.03 -27.93
CA THR A 427 11.40 1.78 -28.73
C THR A 427 11.45 2.80 -29.86
N LEU A 428 12.64 3.32 -30.13
CA LEU A 428 12.88 4.35 -31.14
C LEU A 428 13.73 3.79 -32.27
N THR A 429 13.26 3.97 -33.50
CA THR A 429 14.07 3.71 -34.69
C THR A 429 14.27 5.02 -35.44
N ARG A 430 15.52 5.49 -35.53
CA ARG A 430 15.86 6.69 -36.30
C ARG A 430 16.02 6.33 -37.77
N THR A 431 15.31 7.05 -38.63
CA THR A 431 15.55 7.07 -40.08
C THR A 431 16.50 8.22 -40.40
N MET A 432 17.05 8.27 -41.62
CA MET A 432 17.98 9.32 -42.03
C MET A 432 17.33 10.70 -42.22
N ASP A 433 15.99 10.78 -42.11
CA ASP A 433 15.23 12.03 -42.21
C ASP A 433 15.25 12.83 -40.89
N ALA A 434 15.15 14.16 -40.98
CA ALA A 434 15.17 15.09 -39.86
C ALA A 434 13.88 15.10 -38.99
N GLY A 435 12.99 14.12 -39.17
CA GLY A 435 11.69 14.02 -38.49
C GLY A 435 11.75 13.44 -37.06
N LEU A 436 10.59 13.22 -36.43
CA LEU A 436 10.52 12.39 -35.21
C LEU A 436 10.98 10.95 -35.54
N PRO A 437 11.68 10.27 -34.61
CA PRO A 437 11.97 8.85 -34.79
C PRO A 437 10.67 8.06 -34.97
N ARG A 438 10.75 6.87 -35.57
CA ARG A 438 9.64 5.92 -35.53
C ARG A 438 9.50 5.39 -34.11
N ILE A 439 8.33 5.63 -33.52
CA ILE A 439 8.02 5.28 -32.14
C ILE A 439 7.22 3.98 -32.14
N SER A 440 7.62 3.00 -31.32
CA SER A 440 6.82 1.81 -31.05
C SER A 440 6.65 1.64 -29.55
N VAL A 441 5.39 1.61 -29.11
CA VAL A 441 4.98 1.50 -27.72
C VAL A 441 5.13 0.07 -27.22
N THR A 442 5.55 -0.09 -25.97
CA THR A 442 5.71 -1.39 -25.31
C THR A 442 4.55 -1.69 -24.35
N LEU A 443 4.45 -2.95 -23.91
CA LEU A 443 3.48 -3.34 -22.87
C LEU A 443 3.75 -2.64 -21.52
N ASP A 444 5.00 -2.28 -21.24
CA ASP A 444 5.35 -1.60 -19.99
C ASP A 444 4.77 -0.18 -19.91
N LEU A 445 4.56 0.50 -21.04
CA LEU A 445 3.87 1.79 -21.06
C LEU A 445 2.43 1.62 -20.58
N PHE A 446 1.66 0.71 -21.19
CA PHE A 446 0.28 0.49 -20.77
C PHE A 446 0.19 0.08 -19.30
N ALA A 447 1.00 -0.91 -18.90
CA ALA A 447 0.93 -1.41 -17.55
C ALA A 447 1.37 -0.39 -16.48
N THR A 448 2.10 0.66 -16.85
CA THR A 448 2.49 1.75 -15.93
C THR A 448 1.54 2.95 -15.98
N PHE A 449 1.08 3.35 -17.17
CA PHE A 449 0.33 4.59 -17.34
C PHE A 449 -1.18 4.40 -17.47
N ASP A 450 -1.69 3.19 -17.78
CA ASP A 450 -3.13 2.94 -17.87
C ASP A 450 -3.91 3.20 -16.57
N PRO A 451 -3.39 2.93 -15.36
CA PRO A 451 -4.11 3.25 -14.12
C PRO A 451 -4.42 4.75 -14.02
N VAL A 452 -3.54 5.56 -14.59
CA VAL A 452 -3.64 7.02 -14.59
C VAL A 452 -4.46 7.52 -15.78
N ALA A 453 -4.13 7.04 -16.98
CA ALA A 453 -4.68 7.51 -18.24
C ALA A 453 -6.13 7.09 -18.46
N VAL A 454 -6.49 5.86 -18.10
CA VAL A 454 -7.79 5.26 -18.44
C VAL A 454 -8.44 4.49 -17.29
N GLY A 455 -7.84 4.52 -16.08
CA GLY A 455 -8.38 3.92 -14.87
C GLY A 455 -8.36 2.39 -14.83
N THR A 456 -7.62 1.72 -15.71
CA THR A 456 -7.47 0.25 -15.71
C THR A 456 -6.12 -0.16 -15.15
N ASP A 457 -6.03 -1.33 -14.50
CA ASP A 457 -4.76 -1.91 -14.05
C ASP A 457 -4.40 -3.14 -14.88
N PRO A 458 -3.63 -3.00 -15.98
CA PRO A 458 -3.23 -4.14 -16.80
C PRO A 458 -2.52 -5.25 -16.03
N SER A 459 -1.81 -4.90 -14.94
CA SER A 459 -1.08 -5.88 -14.13
C SER A 459 -2.08 -6.72 -13.34
N GLY A 460 -2.93 -6.11 -12.52
CA GLY A 460 -4.02 -6.81 -11.81
C GLY A 460 -4.97 -7.56 -12.77
N ASP A 461 -5.36 -6.91 -13.86
CA ASP A 461 -6.23 -7.49 -14.89
C ASP A 461 -5.61 -8.74 -15.53
N SER A 462 -4.30 -8.74 -15.81
CA SER A 462 -3.63 -9.92 -16.36
C SER A 462 -3.60 -11.11 -15.39
N ALA A 463 -3.60 -10.84 -14.07
CA ALA A 463 -3.68 -11.89 -13.07
C ALA A 463 -5.10 -12.48 -12.98
N LEU A 464 -6.14 -11.65 -13.12
CA LEU A 464 -7.52 -12.12 -13.30
C LEU A 464 -7.67 -12.95 -14.58
N LEU A 465 -7.10 -12.49 -15.70
CA LEU A 465 -7.07 -13.25 -16.95
C LEU A 465 -6.36 -14.59 -16.80
N ALA A 466 -5.29 -14.65 -16.01
CA ALA A 466 -4.59 -15.91 -15.73
C ALA A 466 -5.52 -16.91 -15.03
N GLY A 467 -6.32 -16.45 -14.07
CA GLY A 467 -7.38 -17.25 -13.45
C GLY A 467 -8.40 -17.78 -14.46
N PHE A 468 -8.91 -16.91 -15.35
CA PHE A 468 -9.85 -17.33 -16.39
C PHE A 468 -9.23 -18.30 -17.41
N ALA A 469 -7.99 -18.07 -17.84
CA ALA A 469 -7.27 -18.93 -18.78
C ALA A 469 -7.04 -20.34 -18.20
N LEU A 470 -6.69 -20.43 -16.91
CA LEU A 470 -6.52 -21.70 -16.21
C LEU A 470 -7.82 -22.51 -16.17
N GLN A 471 -8.99 -21.87 -16.14
CA GLN A 471 -10.28 -22.57 -16.16
C GLN A 471 -10.71 -23.07 -17.55
N ILE A 472 -10.20 -22.49 -18.64
CA ILE A 472 -10.62 -22.86 -20.02
C ILE A 472 -10.02 -24.21 -20.43
N GLY A 473 -8.73 -24.43 -20.15
CA GLY A 473 -8.04 -25.68 -20.48
C GLY A 473 -6.61 -25.46 -20.97
N ASN A 474 -6.10 -26.42 -21.74
CA ASN A 474 -4.71 -26.39 -22.25
C ASN A 474 -4.55 -25.58 -23.54
N GLY A 475 -5.65 -25.26 -24.23
CA GLY A 475 -5.65 -24.44 -25.43
C GLY A 475 -6.62 -23.28 -25.27
N VAL A 476 -6.11 -22.05 -25.34
CA VAL A 476 -6.88 -20.85 -25.02
C VAL A 476 -6.95 -19.94 -26.24
N SER A 477 -8.17 -19.70 -26.73
CA SER A 477 -8.43 -18.67 -27.73
C SER A 477 -8.55 -17.31 -27.06
N ALA A 478 -7.87 -16.29 -27.62
CA ALA A 478 -7.95 -14.93 -27.10
C ALA A 478 -9.37 -14.37 -27.16
N LYS A 479 -10.11 -14.63 -28.25
CA LYS A 479 -11.51 -14.24 -28.38
C LYS A 479 -12.39 -14.88 -27.31
N ALA A 480 -12.26 -16.20 -27.09
CA ALA A 480 -13.06 -16.89 -26.08
C ALA A 480 -12.75 -16.40 -24.66
N LEU A 481 -11.47 -16.11 -24.38
CA LEU A 481 -11.04 -15.52 -23.11
C LEU A 481 -11.60 -14.10 -22.94
N HIS A 482 -11.58 -13.28 -23.98
CA HIS A 482 -12.14 -11.93 -23.98
C HIS A 482 -13.66 -11.95 -23.74
N ASP A 483 -14.40 -12.78 -24.49
CA ASP A 483 -15.86 -12.93 -24.37
C ASP A 483 -16.27 -13.30 -22.93
N LYS A 484 -15.45 -14.08 -22.20
CA LYS A 484 -15.69 -14.47 -20.81
C LYS A 484 -15.53 -13.33 -19.80
N THR A 485 -14.77 -12.28 -20.14
CA THR A 485 -14.47 -11.17 -19.23
C THR A 485 -15.50 -10.05 -19.26
N GLY A 486 -16.18 -9.86 -20.41
CA GLY A 486 -17.04 -8.70 -20.65
C GLY A 486 -16.29 -7.35 -20.67
N TRP A 487 -14.97 -7.37 -20.80
CA TRP A 487 -14.16 -6.14 -20.82
C TRP A 487 -14.19 -5.44 -22.17
N SER A 488 -13.81 -4.16 -22.18
CA SER A 488 -13.48 -3.48 -23.43
C SER A 488 -12.16 -4.02 -23.99
N ILE A 489 -12.01 -3.99 -25.32
CA ILE A 489 -10.77 -4.43 -25.97
C ILE A 489 -9.54 -3.63 -25.48
N ARG A 490 -9.74 -2.34 -25.14
CA ARG A 490 -8.72 -1.45 -24.59
C ARG A 490 -8.15 -1.94 -23.26
N ARG A 491 -9.01 -2.47 -22.38
CA ARG A 491 -8.61 -3.05 -21.09
C ARG A 491 -8.02 -4.44 -21.26
N PHE A 492 -8.60 -5.24 -22.15
CA PHE A 492 -8.23 -6.63 -22.36
C PHE A 492 -6.84 -6.82 -22.97
N ASN A 493 -6.50 -6.06 -24.03
CA ASN A 493 -5.29 -6.29 -24.80
C ASN A 493 -3.97 -6.08 -24.02
N PRO A 494 -3.80 -5.01 -23.23
CA PRO A 494 -2.63 -4.87 -22.36
C PRO A 494 -2.47 -6.05 -21.39
N ALA A 495 -3.57 -6.45 -20.75
CA ALA A 495 -3.60 -7.55 -19.80
C ALA A 495 -3.29 -8.90 -20.46
N LEU A 496 -3.84 -9.15 -21.66
CA LEU A 496 -3.53 -10.34 -22.45
C LEU A 496 -2.05 -10.36 -22.87
N GLY A 497 -1.50 -9.22 -23.30
CA GLY A 497 -0.09 -9.08 -23.66
C GLY A 497 0.85 -9.43 -22.50
N LEU A 498 0.52 -8.97 -21.28
CA LEU A 498 1.26 -9.33 -20.06
C LEU A 498 1.13 -10.82 -19.74
N LEU A 499 -0.07 -11.39 -19.85
CA LEU A 499 -0.30 -12.82 -19.59
C LEU A 499 0.51 -13.71 -20.53
N ILE A 500 0.44 -13.47 -21.84
CA ILE A 500 1.12 -14.33 -22.83
C ILE A 500 2.64 -14.20 -22.75
N SER A 501 3.16 -13.10 -22.19
CA SER A 501 4.60 -12.96 -21.91
C SER A 501 5.12 -13.93 -20.85
N GLN A 502 4.22 -14.59 -20.09
CA GLN A 502 4.57 -15.61 -19.11
C GLN A 502 4.62 -17.02 -19.72
N ILE A 503 4.34 -17.18 -21.01
CA ILE A 503 4.29 -18.45 -21.74
C ILE A 503 5.46 -18.47 -22.72
N ASP A 504 6.12 -19.62 -22.93
CA ASP A 504 7.22 -19.66 -23.90
C ASP A 504 6.72 -19.36 -25.32
N ASP A 505 7.49 -18.54 -26.03
CA ASP A 505 7.19 -18.02 -27.38
C ASP A 505 6.71 -19.07 -28.40
N PRO A 506 7.24 -20.33 -28.45
CA PRO A 506 6.74 -21.35 -29.39
C PRO A 506 5.29 -21.78 -29.15
N ARG A 507 4.72 -21.49 -27.98
CA ARG A 507 3.35 -21.87 -27.59
C ARG A 507 2.33 -20.75 -27.76
N VAL A 508 2.77 -19.58 -28.20
CA VAL A 508 1.94 -18.42 -28.52
C VAL A 508 1.83 -18.31 -30.04
N SER A 509 0.61 -18.26 -30.56
CA SER A 509 0.39 -18.17 -31.99
C SER A 509 0.90 -16.84 -32.53
N LYS A 510 1.67 -16.91 -33.63
CA LYS A 510 2.17 -15.75 -34.39
C LYS A 510 1.29 -15.45 -35.61
N SER A 511 0.19 -16.20 -35.80
CA SER A 511 -0.78 -15.90 -36.84
C SER A 511 -1.32 -14.49 -36.65
N TYR A 512 -1.36 -13.74 -37.74
CA TYR A 512 -1.79 -12.35 -37.73
C TYR A 512 -3.25 -12.23 -37.24
N ASP A 513 -3.45 -11.43 -36.19
CA ASP A 513 -4.76 -11.09 -35.63
C ASP A 513 -4.83 -9.56 -35.48
N ASP A 514 -5.83 -8.94 -36.10
CA ASP A 514 -6.00 -7.49 -36.09
C ASP A 514 -6.54 -6.97 -34.75
N ALA A 515 -7.24 -7.80 -33.99
CA ALA A 515 -7.92 -7.42 -32.76
C ALA A 515 -7.05 -7.67 -31.51
N TYR A 516 -6.32 -8.79 -31.47
CA TYR A 516 -5.62 -9.25 -30.27
C TYR A 516 -4.10 -9.29 -30.44
N PRO A 517 -3.31 -9.21 -29.33
CA PRO A 517 -1.88 -9.49 -29.34
C PRO A 517 -1.52 -10.89 -29.86
N THR A 518 -2.40 -11.86 -29.66
CA THR A 518 -2.34 -13.21 -30.24
C THR A 518 -3.75 -13.76 -30.42
N GLY A 519 -3.99 -14.60 -31.42
CA GLY A 519 -5.27 -15.29 -31.58
C GLY A 519 -5.43 -16.52 -30.66
N TYR A 520 -4.33 -17.15 -30.25
CA TYR A 520 -4.33 -18.43 -29.53
C TYR A 520 -3.01 -18.69 -28.79
N PHE A 521 -3.09 -19.35 -27.63
CA PHE A 521 -1.92 -19.89 -26.94
C PHE A 521 -2.21 -21.23 -26.25
N SER A 522 -1.16 -21.99 -25.98
CA SER A 522 -1.23 -23.30 -25.30
C SER A 522 -0.55 -23.26 -23.93
N LEU A 523 -1.14 -23.97 -22.96
CA LEU A 523 -0.70 -24.04 -21.57
C LEU A 523 -0.30 -25.48 -21.22
N LEU A 524 1.01 -25.72 -21.10
CA LEU A 524 1.57 -26.94 -20.51
C LEU A 524 1.57 -26.85 -18.98
N PRO A 525 1.77 -27.97 -18.24
CA PRO A 525 1.80 -27.95 -16.78
C PRO A 525 2.75 -26.91 -16.18
N GLU A 526 3.91 -26.71 -16.78
CA GLU A 526 4.89 -25.69 -16.39
C GLU A 526 4.37 -24.26 -16.57
N ASP A 527 3.61 -23.98 -17.64
CA ASP A 527 2.98 -22.67 -17.87
C ASP A 527 1.89 -22.42 -16.85
N ARG A 528 1.12 -23.46 -16.53
CA ARG A 528 0.05 -23.35 -15.53
C ARG A 528 0.64 -23.03 -14.15
N VAL A 529 1.76 -23.65 -13.79
CA VAL A 529 2.51 -23.33 -12.57
C VAL A 529 3.08 -21.91 -12.64
N ALA A 530 3.64 -21.50 -13.78
CA ALA A 530 4.16 -20.15 -13.98
C ALA A 530 3.05 -19.09 -13.85
N LEU A 531 1.87 -19.31 -14.43
CA LEU A 531 0.70 -18.44 -14.34
C LEU A 531 0.14 -18.38 -12.92
N LYS A 532 0.07 -19.50 -12.19
CA LYS A 532 -0.32 -19.50 -10.76
C LYS A 532 0.64 -18.64 -9.93
N ARG A 533 1.95 -18.78 -10.14
CA ARG A 533 2.98 -17.98 -9.46
C ARG A 533 2.96 -16.51 -9.88
N TYR A 534 2.67 -16.24 -11.15
CA TYR A 534 2.50 -14.89 -11.69
C TYR A 534 1.33 -14.18 -11.03
N ALA A 535 0.14 -14.81 -11.01
CA ALA A 535 -1.04 -14.26 -10.38
C ALA A 535 -0.83 -14.04 -8.87
N ALA A 536 -0.17 -14.97 -8.18
CA ALA A 536 0.19 -14.82 -6.77
C ALA A 536 1.10 -13.60 -6.52
N ARG A 537 2.13 -13.35 -7.36
CA ARG A 537 3.01 -12.16 -7.25
C ARG A 537 2.26 -10.84 -7.44
N LEU A 538 1.17 -10.87 -8.20
CA LEU A 538 0.30 -9.72 -8.44
C LEU A 538 -0.86 -9.64 -7.44
N GLY A 539 -0.85 -10.46 -6.38
CA GLY A 539 -1.83 -10.38 -5.32
C GLY A 539 -3.18 -11.01 -5.66
N HIS A 540 -3.28 -11.81 -6.72
CA HIS A 540 -4.47 -12.59 -7.06
C HIS A 540 -4.17 -14.07 -6.88
N ALA A 541 -4.45 -14.62 -5.69
CA ALA A 541 -4.41 -16.06 -5.51
C ALA A 541 -5.48 -16.70 -6.41
N VAL A 542 -5.07 -17.52 -7.36
CA VAL A 542 -5.99 -18.36 -8.14
C VAL A 542 -6.55 -19.40 -7.18
N GLN A 543 -7.83 -19.28 -6.80
CA GLN A 543 -8.51 -20.33 -6.05
C GLN A 543 -8.44 -21.63 -6.86
N GLU A 544 -7.98 -22.70 -6.21
CA GLU A 544 -7.75 -24.01 -6.85
C GLU A 544 -9.03 -24.71 -7.31
#